data_AF-M4C7G1-F1
#
_entry.id   AF-M4C7G1-F1
#
_cell.length_a   1.000
_cell.length_b   1.000
_cell.length_c   1.000
_cell.angle_alpha   90.00
_cell.angle_beta   90.00
_cell.angle_gamma   90.00
#
_symmetry.space_group_name_H-M   'P 1'
#
loop_
_entity.id
_entity.type
_entity.pdbx_description
1 polymer ?
#
loop_
_entity_poly.entity_id
_entity_poly.type
_entity_poly.pdbx_seq_one_letter_code
_entity_poly.pdbx_strand_id
1 'polypeptide(L)'
;MESLLTVAELGLSLLLIALWGFISVVVFEAWRRRHSNVSVETVTTLEDPTTLKQVPCPHISDPAEKYLSLIVPAFNEEQRLPAALEETMDYLQGRASRDKSFSYEVVIVDDGSVDGTKRVAFDFVKKYSVDNIRFIPLGKNQGKGEAIRTGMMHSRGELLLMLDADGATKVTDLEKLENQIHAVAREESSIRDPALKHVDFRIGDVQVSAFGSRAHLEEKALATRKWYRNFLMKGFHLVVLLAAGSGIRDTQCGFKMFTRAAARRLFTNVHLKRWCFDVELVFLCKRFNIPMLEISVNWSEIPGSKVSLLSIPNMLWELALMSAGYRTGMWKIHHA
;
A
#
# COMPACT_ATOMS: atom_id res chain seq x y z
N MET A 1 -7.31 13.32 -55.17
CA MET A 1 -6.26 13.71 -54.20
C MET A 1 -6.83 14.61 -53.12
N GLU A 2 -7.58 15.66 -53.47
CA GLU A 2 -8.27 16.55 -52.53
C GLU A 2 -9.26 15.84 -51.58
N SER A 3 -10.08 14.91 -52.09
CA SER A 3 -11.02 14.16 -51.24
C SER A 3 -10.36 13.29 -50.16
N LEU A 4 -9.18 12.72 -50.46
CA LEU A 4 -8.40 11.94 -49.50
C LEU A 4 -7.75 12.84 -48.43
N LEU A 5 -7.31 14.04 -48.82
CA LEU A 5 -6.79 15.06 -47.90
C LEU A 5 -7.89 15.54 -46.93
N THR A 6 -9.09 15.84 -47.42
CA THR A 6 -10.22 16.26 -46.57
C THR A 6 -10.63 15.17 -45.58
N VAL A 7 -10.67 13.90 -46.01
CA VAL A 7 -10.96 12.78 -45.09
C VAL A 7 -9.87 12.63 -44.04
N ALA A 8 -8.59 12.81 -44.41
CA ALA A 8 -7.48 12.77 -43.46
C ALA A 8 -7.53 13.95 -42.46
N GLU A 9 -7.86 15.16 -42.90
CA GLU A 9 -8.02 16.36 -42.06
C GLU A 9 -9.18 16.21 -41.07
N LEU A 10 -10.33 15.70 -41.53
CA LEU A 10 -11.47 15.38 -40.67
C LEU A 10 -11.10 14.30 -39.65
N GLY A 11 -10.39 13.25 -40.08
CA GLY A 11 -9.88 12.21 -39.20
C GLY A 11 -8.94 12.75 -38.11
N LEU A 12 -7.98 13.60 -38.50
CA LEU A 12 -7.06 14.24 -37.56
C LEU A 12 -7.80 15.17 -36.58
N SER A 13 -8.76 15.96 -37.07
CA SER A 13 -9.57 16.84 -36.24
C SER A 13 -10.39 16.07 -35.20
N LEU A 14 -11.02 14.96 -35.60
CA LEU A 14 -11.74 14.08 -34.69
C LEU A 14 -10.82 13.44 -33.65
N LEU A 15 -9.61 13.03 -34.04
CA LEU A 15 -8.61 12.50 -33.11
C LEU A 15 -8.16 13.56 -32.09
N LEU A 16 -7.93 14.80 -32.53
CA LEU A 16 -7.56 15.90 -31.64
C LEU A 16 -8.69 16.25 -30.67
N ILE A 17 -9.94 16.30 -31.15
CA ILE A 17 -11.13 16.54 -30.29
C ILE A 17 -11.25 15.42 -29.25
N ALA A 18 -11.12 14.15 -29.66
CA ALA A 18 -11.17 13.02 -28.74
C ALA A 18 -10.05 13.06 -27.70
N LEU A 19 -8.83 13.42 -28.12
CA LEU A 19 -7.68 13.57 -27.23
C LEU A 19 -7.88 14.71 -26.21
N TRP A 20 -8.36 15.87 -26.66
CA TRP A 20 -8.69 16.99 -25.78
C TRP A 20 -9.81 16.66 -24.81
N GLY A 21 -10.85 15.97 -25.27
CA GLY A 21 -11.92 15.46 -24.41
C GLY A 21 -11.37 14.53 -23.34
N PHE A 22 -10.52 13.57 -23.72
CA PHE A 22 -9.89 12.64 -22.77
C PHE A 22 -9.01 13.37 -21.74
N ILE A 23 -8.13 14.28 -22.19
CA ILE A 23 -7.29 15.10 -21.30
C ILE A 23 -8.15 15.92 -20.34
N SER A 24 -9.23 16.52 -20.83
CA SER A 24 -10.15 17.31 -20.00
C SER A 24 -10.81 16.45 -18.92
N VAL A 25 -11.22 15.22 -19.23
CA VAL A 25 -11.78 14.28 -18.23
C VAL A 25 -10.71 13.88 -17.21
N VAL A 26 -9.47 13.60 -17.63
CA VAL A 26 -8.36 13.28 -16.72
C VAL A 26 -8.09 14.43 -15.76
N VAL A 27 -7.99 15.66 -16.28
CA VAL A 27 -7.74 16.86 -15.47
C VAL A 27 -8.90 17.13 -14.52
N PHE A 28 -10.14 17.04 -15.00
CA PHE A 28 -11.32 17.22 -14.17
C PHE A 28 -11.41 16.19 -13.04
N GLU A 29 -11.18 14.91 -13.32
CA GLU A 29 -11.23 13.86 -12.31
C GLU A 29 -10.06 13.98 -11.32
N ALA A 30 -8.85 14.36 -11.78
CA ALA A 30 -7.72 14.65 -10.91
C ALA A 30 -8.04 15.84 -9.99
N TRP A 31 -8.63 16.92 -10.52
CA TRP A 31 -9.10 18.06 -9.72
C TRP A 31 -10.16 17.64 -8.70
N ARG A 32 -11.16 16.85 -9.11
CA ARG A 32 -12.21 16.33 -8.22
C ARG A 32 -11.63 15.54 -7.05
N ARG A 33 -10.55 14.79 -7.29
CA ARG A 33 -9.88 13.95 -6.29
C ARG A 33 -8.87 14.69 -5.41
N ARG A 34 -8.63 15.99 -5.59
CA ARG A 34 -7.66 16.76 -4.77
C ARG A 34 -7.97 16.78 -3.26
N HIS A 35 -9.18 16.43 -2.87
CA HIS A 35 -9.63 16.34 -1.48
C HIS A 35 -9.99 14.90 -1.07
N SER A 36 -9.42 13.89 -1.73
CA SER A 36 -9.72 12.47 -1.44
C SER A 36 -9.38 12.01 -0.02
N ASN A 37 -8.67 12.84 0.75
CA ASN A 37 -8.14 12.53 2.09
C ASN A 37 -9.21 12.51 3.20
N VAL A 38 -10.39 13.08 2.96
CA VAL A 38 -11.43 13.30 3.99
C VAL A 38 -11.91 12.00 4.65
N SER A 39 -11.92 10.87 3.94
CA SER A 39 -12.46 9.60 4.45
C SER A 39 -11.65 8.95 5.58
N VAL A 40 -10.37 9.29 5.71
CA VAL A 40 -9.52 8.75 6.79
C VAL A 40 -9.69 9.55 8.07
N GLU A 41 -9.82 10.87 7.98
CA GLU A 41 -9.98 11.74 9.16
C GLU A 41 -11.30 11.51 9.91
N THR A 42 -12.27 10.85 9.28
CA THR A 42 -13.57 10.56 9.92
C THR A 42 -13.53 9.41 10.93
N VAL A 43 -12.48 8.57 10.94
CA VAL A 43 -12.41 7.42 11.84
C VAL A 43 -11.80 7.86 13.17
N THR A 44 -12.66 8.15 14.14
CA THR A 44 -12.25 8.61 15.48
C THR A 44 -12.40 7.55 16.56
N THR A 45 -13.28 6.57 16.37
CA THR A 45 -13.52 5.48 17.32
C THR A 45 -13.64 4.14 16.60
N LEU A 46 -13.34 3.07 17.33
CA LEU A 46 -13.52 1.68 16.91
C LEU A 46 -14.48 0.99 17.88
N GLU A 47 -15.26 0.04 17.39
CA GLU A 47 -16.07 -0.82 18.26
C GLU A 47 -15.22 -2.01 18.71
N ASP A 48 -15.10 -2.22 20.02
CA ASP A 48 -14.54 -3.46 20.57
C ASP A 48 -15.63 -4.56 20.52
N PRO A 49 -15.48 -5.62 19.70
CA PRO A 49 -16.47 -6.69 19.58
C PRO A 49 -16.65 -7.51 20.86
N THR A 50 -15.74 -7.39 21.83
CA THR A 50 -15.80 -8.09 23.11
C THR A 50 -16.68 -7.35 24.11
N THR A 51 -16.51 -6.03 24.23
CA THR A 51 -17.22 -5.20 25.21
C THR A 51 -18.40 -4.41 24.62
N LEU A 52 -18.49 -4.35 23.29
CA LEU A 52 -19.41 -3.50 22.51
C LEU A 52 -19.28 -2.00 22.81
N LYS A 53 -18.14 -1.60 23.39
CA LYS A 53 -17.83 -0.20 23.67
C LYS A 53 -17.06 0.43 22.51
N GLN A 54 -17.29 1.71 22.32
CA GLN A 54 -16.47 2.54 21.46
C GLN A 54 -15.14 2.83 22.17
N VAL A 55 -14.03 2.52 21.52
CA VAL A 55 -12.66 2.84 21.97
C VAL A 55 -12.05 3.88 21.03
N PRO A 56 -11.19 4.80 21.52
CA PRO A 56 -10.51 5.75 20.65
C PRO A 56 -9.70 5.05 19.55
N CYS A 57 -9.76 5.58 18.34
CA CYS A 57 -8.91 5.13 17.24
C CYS A 57 -7.61 5.96 17.26
N PRO A 58 -6.43 5.35 17.49
CA PRO A 58 -5.15 6.05 17.43
C PRO A 58 -4.89 6.61 16.02
N HIS A 59 -3.99 7.58 15.94
CA HIS A 59 -3.56 8.20 14.70
C HIS A 59 -2.04 8.07 14.52
N ILE A 60 -1.56 8.06 13.27
CA ILE A 60 -0.12 7.98 12.94
C ILE A 60 0.69 9.16 13.51
N SER A 61 0.01 10.27 13.81
CA SER A 61 0.61 11.45 14.45
C SER A 61 0.88 11.25 15.94
N ASP A 62 0.22 10.28 16.58
CA ASP A 62 0.44 9.95 17.97
C ASP A 62 1.79 9.19 18.14
N PRO A 63 2.45 9.32 19.30
CA PRO A 63 3.63 8.53 19.62
C PRO A 63 3.39 7.03 19.42
N ALA A 64 4.40 6.30 18.97
CA ALA A 64 4.30 4.85 18.82
C ALA A 64 4.10 4.17 20.18
N GLU A 65 3.11 3.27 20.27
CA GLU A 65 2.83 2.44 21.44
C GLU A 65 3.24 0.97 21.23
N LYS A 66 3.37 0.56 19.97
CA LYS A 66 3.77 -0.79 19.58
C LYS A 66 5.07 -0.73 18.80
N TYR A 67 5.82 -1.82 18.78
CA TYR A 67 6.97 -1.93 17.90
C TYR A 67 6.52 -2.16 16.44
N LEU A 68 5.57 -3.07 16.21
CA LEU A 68 5.09 -3.42 14.87
C LEU A 68 3.57 -3.31 14.72
N SER A 69 3.08 -2.67 13.66
CA SER A 69 1.69 -2.76 13.21
C SER A 69 1.62 -3.51 11.88
N LEU A 70 0.78 -4.54 11.78
CA LEU A 70 0.49 -5.23 10.52
C LEU A 70 -0.87 -4.78 9.99
N ILE A 71 -0.90 -4.20 8.80
CA ILE A 71 -2.10 -3.69 8.14
C ILE A 71 -2.57 -4.73 7.13
N VAL A 72 -3.76 -5.27 7.34
CA VAL A 72 -4.36 -6.34 6.53
C VAL A 72 -5.63 -5.81 5.86
N PRO A 73 -5.59 -5.46 4.56
CA PRO A 73 -6.79 -5.02 3.84
C PRO A 73 -7.64 -6.25 3.48
N ALA A 74 -8.95 -6.18 3.72
CA ALA A 74 -9.88 -7.26 3.44
C ALA A 74 -11.05 -6.78 2.57
N PHE A 75 -11.36 -7.52 1.51
CA PHE A 75 -12.56 -7.34 0.72
C PHE A 75 -13.07 -8.68 0.17
N ASN A 76 -14.15 -9.19 0.76
CA ASN A 76 -14.72 -10.50 0.48
C ASN A 76 -13.67 -11.62 0.60
N GLU A 77 -13.11 -11.73 1.80
CA GLU A 77 -12.02 -12.63 2.21
C GLU A 77 -12.44 -13.68 3.24
N GLU A 78 -13.74 -13.94 3.42
CA GLU A 78 -14.24 -14.88 4.45
C GLU A 78 -13.51 -16.23 4.44
N GLN A 79 -13.13 -16.71 3.26
CA GLN A 79 -12.49 -18.01 3.06
C GLN A 79 -10.96 -17.99 3.22
N ARG A 80 -10.30 -16.84 2.98
CA ARG A 80 -8.83 -16.73 2.94
C ARG A 80 -8.25 -16.10 4.20
N LEU A 81 -8.97 -15.13 4.77
CA LEU A 81 -8.58 -14.39 5.96
C LEU A 81 -8.27 -15.28 7.17
N PRO A 82 -9.04 -16.34 7.51
CA PRO A 82 -8.78 -17.15 8.70
C PRO A 82 -7.38 -17.77 8.71
N ALA A 83 -7.00 -18.48 7.64
CA ALA A 83 -5.72 -19.16 7.55
C ALA A 83 -4.55 -18.17 7.56
N ALA A 84 -4.69 -17.04 6.84
CA ALA A 84 -3.67 -15.99 6.81
C ALA A 84 -3.46 -15.35 8.19
N LEU A 85 -4.55 -15.08 8.93
CA LEU A 85 -4.46 -14.53 10.28
C LEU A 85 -3.96 -15.55 11.30
N GLU A 86 -4.31 -16.83 11.19
CA GLU A 86 -3.75 -17.89 12.04
C GLU A 86 -2.23 -17.96 11.91
N GLU A 87 -1.71 -18.08 10.67
CA GLU A 87 -0.26 -18.07 10.41
C GLU A 87 0.41 -16.81 10.98
N THR A 88 -0.22 -15.65 10.78
CA THR A 88 0.28 -14.36 11.26
C THR A 88 0.34 -14.30 12.79
N MET A 89 -0.75 -14.68 13.47
CA MET A 89 -0.84 -14.62 14.92
C MET A 89 0.09 -15.63 15.59
N ASP A 90 0.22 -16.85 15.04
CA ASP A 90 1.15 -17.86 15.54
C ASP A 90 2.60 -17.36 15.50
N TYR A 91 3.00 -16.73 14.38
CA TYR A 91 4.33 -16.13 14.25
C TYR A 91 4.53 -15.01 15.28
N LEU A 92 3.59 -14.07 15.39
CA LEU A 92 3.71 -12.89 16.26
C LEU A 92 3.71 -13.25 17.75
N GLN A 93 2.82 -14.16 18.17
CA GLN A 93 2.80 -14.68 19.54
C GLN A 93 4.10 -15.44 19.85
N GLY A 94 4.58 -16.25 18.90
CA GLY A 94 5.86 -16.94 19.02
C GLY A 94 7.02 -15.96 19.23
N ARG A 95 7.08 -14.88 18.45
CA ARG A 95 8.11 -13.83 18.60
C ARG A 95 7.99 -13.09 19.94
N ALA A 96 6.80 -12.65 20.33
CA ALA A 96 6.55 -11.97 21.61
C ALA A 96 6.82 -12.87 22.84
N SER A 97 6.72 -14.19 22.68
CA SER A 97 7.10 -15.14 23.73
C SER A 97 8.62 -15.19 23.94
N ARG A 98 9.40 -15.06 22.86
CA ARG A 98 10.87 -15.11 22.85
C ARG A 98 11.51 -13.77 23.20
N ASP A 99 10.88 -12.67 22.84
CA ASP A 99 11.34 -11.31 23.08
C ASP A 99 10.24 -10.49 23.76
N LYS A 100 10.44 -10.17 25.04
CA LYS A 100 9.48 -9.40 25.85
C LYS A 100 9.41 -7.93 25.48
N SER A 101 10.40 -7.41 24.75
CA SER A 101 10.36 -6.04 24.23
C SER A 101 9.53 -5.92 22.94
N PHE A 102 9.32 -7.05 22.24
CA PHE A 102 8.53 -7.08 21.03
C PHE A 102 7.04 -6.95 21.34
N SER A 103 6.45 -5.85 20.87
CA SER A 103 5.02 -5.59 20.95
C SER A 103 4.46 -5.41 19.53
N TYR A 104 3.24 -5.86 19.31
CA TYR A 104 2.64 -5.83 18.00
C TYR A 104 1.15 -5.53 18.05
N GLU A 105 0.61 -5.15 16.89
CA GLU A 105 -0.82 -5.21 16.61
C GLU A 105 -1.09 -5.62 15.16
N VAL A 106 -2.27 -6.16 14.91
CA VAL A 106 -2.81 -6.43 13.57
C VAL A 106 -4.03 -5.53 13.35
N VAL A 107 -4.04 -4.73 12.30
CA VAL A 107 -5.14 -3.84 11.93
C VAL A 107 -5.80 -4.40 10.67
N ILE A 108 -6.95 -5.03 10.85
CA ILE A 108 -7.78 -5.52 9.74
C ILE A 108 -8.65 -4.36 9.26
N VAL A 109 -8.55 -4.02 7.98
CA VAL A 109 -9.35 -2.95 7.38
C VAL A 109 -10.28 -3.55 6.35
N ASP A 110 -11.57 -3.54 6.64
CA ASP A 110 -12.62 -4.05 5.75
C ASP A 110 -13.07 -2.98 4.76
N ASP A 111 -12.80 -3.20 3.47
CA ASP A 111 -13.18 -2.33 2.36
C ASP A 111 -14.64 -2.54 1.93
N GLY A 112 -15.55 -2.66 2.92
CA GLY A 112 -16.99 -2.84 2.72
C GLY A 112 -17.36 -4.20 2.13
N SER A 113 -16.90 -5.30 2.75
CA SER A 113 -17.26 -6.66 2.34
C SER A 113 -18.77 -6.91 2.48
N VAL A 114 -19.28 -7.80 1.63
CA VAL A 114 -20.68 -8.25 1.62
C VAL A 114 -20.84 -9.72 2.02
N ASP A 115 -19.73 -10.42 2.27
CA ASP A 115 -19.68 -11.79 2.78
C ASP A 115 -19.43 -11.83 4.30
N GLY A 116 -19.07 -12.99 4.86
CA GLY A 116 -18.79 -13.15 6.28
C GLY A 116 -17.45 -12.59 6.77
N THR A 117 -16.69 -11.83 5.97
CA THR A 117 -15.37 -11.27 6.35
C THR A 117 -15.42 -10.51 7.69
N LYS A 118 -16.45 -9.68 7.90
CA LYS A 118 -16.62 -8.91 9.14
C LYS A 118 -16.76 -9.83 10.37
N ARG A 119 -17.54 -10.90 10.24
CA ARG A 119 -17.74 -11.89 11.31
C ARG A 119 -16.42 -12.56 11.67
N VAL A 120 -15.68 -13.03 10.66
CA VAL A 120 -14.35 -13.64 10.84
C VAL A 120 -13.42 -12.67 11.58
N ALA A 121 -13.31 -11.42 11.14
CA ALA A 121 -12.44 -10.46 11.79
C ALA A 121 -12.83 -10.21 13.26
N PHE A 122 -14.13 -10.11 13.56
CA PHE A 122 -14.63 -9.95 14.93
C PHE A 122 -14.28 -11.14 15.82
N ASP A 123 -14.36 -12.36 15.30
CA ASP A 123 -14.01 -13.58 16.04
C ASP A 123 -12.51 -13.57 16.42
N PHE A 124 -11.64 -13.11 15.52
CA PHE A 124 -10.21 -12.92 15.84
C PHE A 124 -9.99 -11.81 16.87
N VAL A 125 -10.72 -10.70 16.81
CA VAL A 125 -10.61 -9.63 17.81
C VAL A 125 -10.97 -10.12 19.20
N LYS A 126 -12.06 -10.90 19.33
CA LYS A 126 -12.44 -11.53 20.59
C LYS A 126 -11.40 -12.53 21.08
N LYS A 127 -10.78 -13.30 20.18
CA LYS A 127 -9.77 -14.32 20.51
C LYS A 127 -8.47 -13.72 21.05
N TYR A 128 -8.03 -12.58 20.51
CA TYR A 128 -6.70 -12.02 20.80
C TYR A 128 -6.70 -10.65 21.49
N SER A 129 -7.88 -10.11 21.83
CA SER A 129 -8.10 -8.77 22.39
C SER A 129 -7.89 -7.61 21.42
N VAL A 130 -8.58 -6.50 21.70
CA VAL A 130 -8.50 -5.25 20.93
C VAL A 130 -7.12 -4.59 20.98
N ASP A 131 -6.26 -4.98 21.94
CA ASP A 131 -4.90 -4.46 22.02
C ASP A 131 -3.95 -5.12 21.01
N ASN A 132 -4.16 -6.40 20.65
CA ASN A 132 -3.34 -7.10 19.67
C ASN A 132 -3.95 -7.11 18.27
N ILE A 133 -5.26 -6.96 18.16
CA ILE A 133 -5.93 -6.99 16.86
C ILE A 133 -7.12 -6.02 16.85
N ARG A 134 -7.19 -5.19 15.82
CA ARG A 134 -8.22 -4.17 15.64
C ARG A 134 -8.89 -4.34 14.29
N PHE A 135 -10.14 -3.94 14.23
CA PHE A 135 -10.95 -3.98 13.01
C PHE A 135 -11.47 -2.59 12.67
N ILE A 136 -11.28 -2.17 11.42
CA ILE A 136 -11.75 -0.88 10.90
C ILE A 136 -12.66 -1.14 9.68
N PRO A 137 -13.98 -0.92 9.78
CA PRO A 137 -14.86 -1.01 8.63
C PRO A 137 -14.92 0.32 7.85
N LEU A 138 -14.71 0.28 6.54
CA LEU A 138 -14.91 1.45 5.66
C LEU A 138 -16.38 1.64 5.25
N GLY A 139 -17.23 0.63 5.44
CA GLY A 139 -18.67 0.65 5.15
C GLY A 139 -19.04 0.55 3.67
N LYS A 140 -18.13 0.86 2.74
CA LYS A 140 -18.29 0.64 1.29
C LYS A 140 -16.94 0.38 0.63
N ASN A 141 -16.97 -0.30 -0.51
CA ASN A 141 -15.77 -0.52 -1.32
C ASN A 141 -15.23 0.79 -1.92
N GLN A 142 -14.08 1.22 -1.43
CA GLN A 142 -13.31 2.34 -1.94
C GLN A 142 -12.06 1.87 -2.71
N GLY A 143 -11.53 0.70 -2.36
CA GLY A 143 -10.38 0.06 -2.98
C GLY A 143 -9.25 -0.22 -1.97
N LYS A 144 -8.35 -1.13 -2.36
CA LYS A 144 -7.21 -1.58 -1.53
C LYS A 144 -6.36 -0.43 -1.01
N GLY A 145 -6.01 0.53 -1.86
CA GLY A 145 -5.21 1.70 -1.48
C GLY A 145 -5.85 2.52 -0.36
N GLU A 146 -7.19 2.68 -0.37
CA GLU A 146 -7.89 3.34 0.75
C GLU A 146 -7.84 2.50 2.02
N ALA A 147 -8.11 1.19 1.94
CA ALA A 147 -8.04 0.30 3.10
C ALA A 147 -6.65 0.32 3.75
N ILE A 148 -5.59 0.25 2.95
CA ILE A 148 -4.21 0.37 3.43
C ILE A 148 -3.94 1.74 4.01
N ARG A 149 -4.34 2.82 3.32
CA ARG A 149 -4.16 4.19 3.81
C ARG A 149 -4.81 4.37 5.17
N THR A 150 -6.07 3.96 5.34
CA THR A 150 -6.77 4.01 6.63
C THR A 150 -6.04 3.20 7.69
N GLY A 151 -5.64 1.97 7.40
CA GLY A 151 -4.92 1.13 8.36
C GLY A 151 -3.59 1.73 8.79
N MET A 152 -2.83 2.28 7.85
CA MET A 152 -1.55 2.95 8.11
C MET A 152 -1.75 4.22 8.98
N MET A 153 -2.72 5.05 8.62
CA MET A 153 -3.01 6.30 9.34
C MET A 153 -3.56 6.07 10.75
N HIS A 154 -4.08 4.88 11.05
CA HIS A 154 -4.60 4.51 12.37
C HIS A 154 -3.79 3.42 13.09
N SER A 155 -2.50 3.28 12.75
CA SER A 155 -1.58 2.29 13.35
C SER A 155 -0.70 2.90 14.46
N ARG A 156 -0.31 2.08 15.44
CA ARG A 156 0.47 2.43 16.65
C ARG A 156 1.95 2.02 16.58
N GLY A 157 2.37 1.33 15.54
CA GLY A 157 3.71 0.74 15.39
C GLY A 157 4.82 1.73 15.06
N GLU A 158 6.04 1.48 15.55
CA GLU A 158 7.26 2.12 15.03
C GLU A 158 7.57 1.68 13.61
N LEU A 159 7.30 0.40 13.32
CA LEU A 159 7.31 -0.19 11.98
C LEU A 159 5.87 -0.56 11.59
N LEU A 160 5.52 -0.29 10.33
CA LEU A 160 4.21 -0.56 9.77
C LEU A 160 4.37 -1.47 8.55
N LEU A 161 3.83 -2.68 8.61
CA LEU A 161 3.88 -3.68 7.55
C LEU A 161 2.51 -3.81 6.90
N MET A 162 2.43 -3.59 5.59
CA MET A 162 1.31 -4.07 4.79
C MET A 162 1.47 -5.57 4.50
N LEU A 163 0.40 -6.33 4.70
CA LEU A 163 0.32 -7.76 4.40
C LEU A 163 -1.06 -8.09 3.78
N ASP A 164 -1.07 -8.81 2.65
CA ASP A 164 -2.32 -9.24 2.01
C ASP A 164 -3.09 -10.26 2.85
N ALA A 165 -4.42 -10.15 2.85
CA ALA A 165 -5.33 -11.01 3.62
C ALA A 165 -5.41 -12.48 3.14
N ASP A 166 -4.70 -12.84 2.08
CA ASP A 166 -4.79 -14.17 1.46
C ASP A 166 -3.64 -15.10 1.82
N GLY A 167 -2.65 -14.63 2.59
CA GLY A 167 -1.51 -15.43 2.99
C GLY A 167 -0.55 -15.76 1.83
N ALA A 168 -0.64 -15.04 0.71
CA ALA A 168 0.22 -15.29 -0.45
C ALA A 168 1.70 -15.03 -0.15
N THR A 169 2.02 -14.07 0.73
CA THR A 169 3.40 -13.82 1.21
C THR A 169 3.56 -14.38 2.60
N LYS A 170 4.69 -15.06 2.86
CA LYS A 170 4.97 -15.63 4.18
C LYS A 170 5.31 -14.55 5.20
N VAL A 171 4.60 -14.55 6.33
CA VAL A 171 4.78 -13.56 7.40
C VAL A 171 6.20 -13.58 7.97
N THR A 172 6.86 -14.74 7.95
CA THR A 172 8.25 -14.93 8.40
C THR A 172 9.26 -14.08 7.62
N ASP A 173 8.95 -13.66 6.39
CA ASP A 173 9.83 -12.76 5.63
C ASP A 173 9.83 -11.31 6.15
N LEU A 174 9.00 -10.98 7.13
CA LEU A 174 9.01 -9.65 7.73
C LEU A 174 10.38 -9.31 8.33
N GLU A 175 11.09 -10.31 8.87
CA GLU A 175 12.41 -10.12 9.46
C GLU A 175 13.43 -9.67 8.39
N LYS A 176 13.27 -10.09 7.14
CA LYS A 176 14.13 -9.65 6.04
C LYS A 176 13.98 -8.15 5.77
N LEU A 177 12.74 -7.65 5.73
CA LEU A 177 12.45 -6.23 5.52
C LEU A 177 12.91 -5.41 6.72
N GLU A 178 12.58 -5.88 7.92
CA GLU A 178 12.95 -5.25 9.19
C GLU A 178 14.47 -5.10 9.32
N ASN A 179 15.24 -6.17 9.10
CA ASN A 179 16.70 -6.13 9.23
C ASN A 179 17.34 -5.14 8.24
N GLN A 180 16.83 -5.06 7.01
CA GLN A 180 17.32 -4.11 6.01
C GLN A 180 16.97 -2.66 6.36
N ILE A 181 15.77 -2.42 6.89
CA ILE A 181 15.38 -1.11 7.42
C ILE A 181 16.31 -0.68 8.55
N HIS A 182 16.60 -1.57 9.51
CA HIS A 182 17.52 -1.29 10.62
C HIS A 182 18.93 -0.97 10.14
N ALA A 183 19.45 -1.72 9.17
CA ALA A 183 20.79 -1.48 8.62
C ALA A 183 20.89 -0.07 8.01
N VAL A 184 19.93 0.31 7.16
CA VAL A 184 19.91 1.62 6.51
C VAL A 184 19.66 2.75 7.50
N ALA A 185 18.76 2.54 8.47
CA ALA A 185 18.47 3.56 9.47
C ALA A 185 19.66 3.87 10.38
N ARG A 186 20.48 2.85 10.72
CA ARG A 186 21.73 3.03 11.45
C ARG A 186 22.75 3.83 10.64
N GLU A 187 22.89 3.51 9.36
CA GLU A 187 23.79 4.21 8.46
C GLU A 187 23.39 5.69 8.31
N GLU A 188 22.12 5.96 8.00
CA GLU A 188 21.56 7.32 7.90
C GLU A 188 21.76 8.14 9.19
N SER A 189 21.51 7.52 10.34
CA SER A 189 21.68 8.20 11.64
C SER A 189 23.15 8.52 11.91
N SER A 190 24.07 7.62 11.54
CA SER A 190 25.51 7.83 11.70
C SER A 190 26.07 8.93 10.78
N ILE A 191 25.47 9.13 9.60
CA ILE A 191 25.83 10.21 8.66
C ILE A 191 25.37 11.56 9.21
N ARG A 192 24.15 11.62 9.78
CA ARG A 192 23.58 12.88 10.29
C ARG A 192 24.32 13.42 11.51
N ASP A 193 24.81 12.54 12.38
CA ASP A 193 25.63 12.93 13.52
C ASP A 193 26.63 11.82 13.89
N PRO A 194 27.92 11.99 13.57
CA PRO A 194 28.97 11.04 13.90
C PRO A 194 29.14 10.79 15.41
N ALA A 195 28.66 11.70 16.27
CA ALA A 195 28.69 11.55 17.73
C ALA A 195 27.53 10.69 18.26
N LEU A 196 26.46 10.48 17.48
CA LEU A 196 25.32 9.63 17.85
C LEU A 196 25.57 8.13 17.65
N LYS A 197 26.82 7.69 17.42
CA LYS A 197 27.17 6.24 17.32
C LYS A 197 26.71 5.41 18.54
N HIS A 198 26.38 6.06 19.66
CA HIS A 198 25.91 5.43 20.90
C HIS A 198 24.59 5.99 21.45
N VAL A 199 23.87 6.84 20.73
CA VAL A 199 22.55 7.31 21.18
C VAL A 199 21.48 6.37 20.63
N ASP A 200 20.54 5.98 21.51
CA ASP A 200 19.34 5.22 21.16
C ASP A 200 18.53 5.99 20.11
N PHE A 201 18.75 5.70 18.82
CA PHE A 201 17.88 6.18 17.76
C PHE A 201 16.62 5.32 17.75
N ARG A 202 15.44 5.95 17.75
CA ARG A 202 14.17 5.23 17.58
C ARG A 202 13.96 4.97 16.10
N ILE A 203 13.78 3.70 15.74
CA ILE A 203 13.64 3.32 14.32
C ILE A 203 12.45 4.02 13.65
N GLY A 204 11.38 4.29 14.43
CA GLY A 204 10.19 5.00 13.95
C GLY A 204 10.45 6.43 13.49
N ASP A 205 11.52 7.09 13.93
CA ASP A 205 11.81 8.50 13.62
C ASP A 205 12.63 8.67 12.32
N VAL A 206 13.30 7.61 11.87
CA VAL A 206 14.05 7.60 10.60
C VAL A 206 13.09 7.29 9.46
N GLN A 207 13.26 7.90 8.30
CA GLN A 207 12.42 7.61 7.14
C GLN A 207 13.08 6.54 6.27
N VAL A 208 12.51 5.34 6.22
CA VAL A 208 12.94 4.24 5.34
C VAL A 208 11.72 3.44 4.89
N SER A 209 11.72 2.99 3.64
CA SER A 209 10.67 2.13 3.07
C SER A 209 11.28 0.87 2.47
N ALA A 210 10.68 -0.28 2.74
CA ALA A 210 11.09 -1.58 2.22
C ALA A 210 9.94 -2.24 1.46
N PHE A 211 10.22 -2.67 0.24
CA PHE A 211 9.29 -3.27 -0.69
C PHE A 211 9.67 -4.74 -0.89
N GLY A 212 8.77 -5.65 -0.51
CA GLY A 212 8.87 -7.05 -0.90
C GLY A 212 8.82 -7.19 -2.42
N SER A 213 9.51 -8.19 -2.96
CA SER A 213 9.63 -8.39 -4.40
C SER A 213 9.53 -9.87 -4.78
N ARG A 214 8.69 -10.11 -5.79
CA ARG A 214 8.51 -11.40 -6.46
C ARG A 214 9.25 -11.44 -7.80
N ALA A 215 10.07 -10.44 -8.13
CA ALA A 215 10.76 -10.35 -9.42
C ALA A 215 11.60 -11.62 -9.73
N HIS A 216 12.20 -12.21 -8.70
CA HIS A 216 12.96 -13.47 -8.83
C HIS A 216 12.10 -14.69 -9.18
N LEU A 217 10.78 -14.65 -8.90
CA LEU A 217 9.81 -15.68 -9.32
C LEU A 217 9.28 -15.39 -10.72
N GLU A 218 9.17 -14.11 -11.08
CA GLU A 218 8.74 -13.67 -12.41
C GLU A 218 9.66 -14.20 -13.50
N GLU A 219 10.98 -14.15 -13.29
CA GLU A 219 11.97 -14.70 -14.23
C GLU A 219 11.69 -16.17 -14.57
N LYS A 220 11.33 -16.98 -13.56
CA LYS A 220 10.97 -18.39 -13.75
C LYS A 220 9.65 -18.56 -14.50
N ALA A 221 8.67 -17.69 -14.23
CA ALA A 221 7.35 -17.74 -14.86
C ALA A 221 7.34 -17.21 -16.31
N LEU A 222 8.21 -16.26 -16.65
CA LEU A 222 8.31 -15.67 -17.98
C LEU A 222 8.73 -16.69 -19.04
N ALA A 223 9.51 -17.70 -18.65
CA ALA A 223 9.96 -18.78 -19.52
C ALA A 223 8.80 -19.66 -20.04
N THR A 224 7.66 -19.71 -19.33
CA THR A 224 6.53 -20.59 -19.65
C THR A 224 5.28 -19.84 -20.13
N ARG A 225 5.27 -18.50 -20.07
CA ARG A 225 4.10 -17.67 -20.40
C ARG A 225 3.99 -17.33 -21.89
N LYS A 226 2.75 -17.15 -22.36
CA LYS A 226 2.45 -16.69 -23.73
C LYS A 226 3.04 -15.29 -24.00
N TRP A 227 3.63 -15.11 -25.18
CA TRP A 227 4.40 -13.91 -25.56
C TRP A 227 3.63 -12.58 -25.39
N TYR A 228 2.34 -12.55 -25.71
CA TYR A 228 1.54 -11.32 -25.61
C TYR A 228 1.36 -10.84 -24.17
N ARG A 229 1.35 -11.77 -23.20
CA ARG A 229 1.31 -11.39 -21.77
C ARG A 229 2.62 -10.71 -21.36
N ASN A 230 3.74 -11.18 -21.89
CA ASN A 230 5.05 -10.56 -21.65
C ASN A 230 5.13 -9.17 -22.30
N PHE A 231 4.57 -9.00 -23.50
CA PHE A 231 4.48 -7.68 -24.16
C PHE A 231 3.62 -6.70 -23.35
N LEU A 232 2.42 -7.10 -22.94
CA LEU A 232 1.52 -6.26 -22.14
C LEU A 232 2.14 -5.87 -20.79
N MET A 233 2.80 -6.82 -20.13
CA MET A 233 3.50 -6.59 -18.87
C MET A 233 4.66 -5.60 -19.03
N LYS A 234 5.52 -5.78 -20.05
CA LYS A 234 6.59 -4.84 -20.36
C LYS A 234 6.05 -3.43 -20.69
N GLY A 235 4.94 -3.37 -21.43
CA GLY A 235 4.24 -2.11 -21.70
C GLY A 235 3.75 -1.43 -20.42
N PHE A 236 3.12 -2.19 -19.52
CA PHE A 236 2.70 -1.67 -18.22
C PHE A 236 3.88 -1.18 -17.37
N HIS A 237 4.99 -1.94 -17.33
CA HIS A 237 6.22 -1.51 -16.64
C HIS A 237 6.78 -0.20 -17.21
N LEU A 238 6.74 -0.01 -18.53
CA LEU A 238 7.13 1.26 -19.15
C LEU A 238 6.24 2.42 -18.69
N VAL A 239 4.92 2.21 -18.61
CA VAL A 239 3.99 3.24 -18.11
C VAL A 239 4.28 3.58 -16.65
N VAL A 240 4.51 2.58 -15.81
CA VAL A 240 4.90 2.78 -14.40
C VAL A 240 6.20 3.57 -14.30
N LEU A 241 7.21 3.21 -15.11
CA LEU A 241 8.49 3.91 -15.16
C LEU A 241 8.32 5.38 -15.57
N LEU A 242 7.46 5.68 -16.54
CA LEU A 242 7.19 7.06 -16.97
C LEU A 242 6.39 7.86 -15.93
N ALA A 243 5.55 7.19 -15.14
CA ALA A 243 4.67 7.82 -14.15
C ALA A 243 5.37 8.07 -12.81
N ALA A 244 6.06 7.06 -12.26
CA ALA A 244 6.70 7.09 -10.93
C ALA A 244 8.24 7.12 -10.98
N GLY A 245 8.85 6.78 -12.11
CA GLY A 245 10.29 6.64 -12.26
C GLY A 245 10.83 5.28 -11.80
N SER A 246 12.16 5.11 -11.90
CA SER A 246 12.86 3.89 -11.49
C SER A 246 13.04 3.80 -9.97
N GLY A 247 13.30 2.58 -9.47
CA GLY A 247 13.71 2.34 -8.08
C GLY A 247 13.31 0.97 -7.56
N ILE A 248 12.05 0.57 -7.79
CA ILE A 248 11.48 -0.71 -7.37
C ILE A 248 10.98 -1.45 -8.61
N ARG A 249 11.37 -2.72 -8.79
CA ARG A 249 10.92 -3.53 -9.93
C ARG A 249 9.52 -4.09 -9.70
N ASP A 250 9.27 -4.73 -8.57
CA ASP A 250 7.94 -5.25 -8.20
C ASP A 250 7.18 -4.27 -7.30
N THR A 251 6.58 -3.24 -7.91
CA THR A 251 5.79 -2.26 -7.15
C THR A 251 4.51 -2.87 -6.57
N GLN A 252 4.01 -3.98 -7.13
CA GLN A 252 2.68 -4.52 -6.83
C GLN A 252 2.70 -5.65 -5.79
N CYS A 253 3.84 -5.95 -5.18
CA CYS A 253 3.89 -6.89 -4.08
C CYS A 253 3.11 -6.33 -2.87
N GLY A 254 2.16 -7.09 -2.34
CA GLY A 254 1.38 -6.68 -1.15
C GLY A 254 2.13 -6.74 0.17
N PHE A 255 3.45 -6.94 0.15
CA PHE A 255 4.29 -7.04 1.35
C PHE A 255 5.28 -5.89 1.40
N LYS A 256 4.98 -4.85 2.19
CA LYS A 256 5.79 -3.62 2.25
C LYS A 256 5.85 -3.08 3.66
N MET A 257 7.04 -2.71 4.12
CA MET A 257 7.27 -2.20 5.47
C MET A 257 7.76 -0.75 5.40
N PHE A 258 7.22 0.08 6.30
CA PHE A 258 7.55 1.49 6.40
C PHE A 258 7.89 1.80 7.85
N THR A 259 8.89 2.65 8.08
CA THR A 259 9.03 3.29 9.39
C THR A 259 7.87 4.27 9.62
N ARG A 260 7.54 4.54 10.88
CA ARG A 260 6.45 5.46 11.25
C ARG A 260 6.58 6.84 10.60
N ALA A 261 7.77 7.43 10.62
CA ALA A 261 8.04 8.71 9.98
C ALA A 261 7.82 8.67 8.46
N ALA A 262 8.23 7.58 7.79
CA ALA A 262 7.97 7.40 6.36
C ALA A 262 6.47 7.20 6.10
N ALA A 263 5.81 6.32 6.84
CA ALA A 263 4.38 6.04 6.70
C ALA A 263 3.53 7.31 6.89
N ARG A 264 3.80 8.10 7.94
CA ARG A 264 3.10 9.38 8.18
C ARG A 264 3.17 10.27 6.96
N ARG A 265 4.36 10.43 6.38
CA ARG A 265 4.58 11.33 5.25
C ARG A 265 3.99 10.80 3.95
N LEU A 266 4.13 9.50 3.69
CA LEU A 266 3.61 8.86 2.49
C LEU A 266 2.08 8.80 2.49
N PHE A 267 1.47 8.20 3.51
CA PHE A 267 0.03 7.93 3.54
C PHE A 267 -0.82 9.18 3.79
N THR A 268 -0.26 10.26 4.34
CA THR A 268 -0.91 11.60 4.30
C THR A 268 -1.11 12.09 2.86
N ASN A 269 -0.19 11.74 1.95
CA ASN A 269 -0.13 12.28 0.60
C ASN A 269 -0.63 11.31 -0.49
N VAL A 270 -0.95 10.05 -0.19
CA VAL A 270 -1.54 9.12 -1.16
C VAL A 270 -2.97 9.53 -1.52
N HIS A 271 -3.28 9.58 -2.82
CA HIS A 271 -4.60 9.92 -3.36
C HIS A 271 -5.27 8.75 -4.09
N LEU A 272 -4.49 7.83 -4.67
CA LEU A 272 -5.01 6.68 -5.38
C LEU A 272 -5.58 5.66 -4.39
N LYS A 273 -6.82 5.24 -4.65
CA LYS A 273 -7.57 4.38 -3.75
C LYS A 273 -7.55 2.91 -4.14
N ARG A 274 -7.18 2.54 -5.37
CA ARG A 274 -7.28 1.15 -5.85
C ARG A 274 -5.93 0.46 -5.96
N TRP A 275 -5.52 0.03 -7.14
CA TRP A 275 -4.37 -0.88 -7.33
C TRP A 275 -3.07 -0.12 -7.54
N CYS A 276 -3.13 1.10 -8.08
CA CYS A 276 -1.92 1.87 -8.40
C CYS A 276 -1.40 2.74 -7.25
N PHE A 277 -2.01 2.67 -6.05
CA PHE A 277 -1.50 3.37 -4.86
C PHE A 277 -0.05 3.01 -4.55
N ASP A 278 0.35 1.76 -4.82
CA ASP A 278 1.72 1.32 -4.64
C ASP A 278 2.72 2.02 -5.57
N VAL A 279 2.29 2.35 -6.79
CA VAL A 279 3.09 3.12 -7.74
C VAL A 279 3.20 4.58 -7.28
N GLU A 280 2.13 5.13 -6.71
CA GLU A 280 2.15 6.44 -6.08
C GLU A 280 3.07 6.49 -4.86
N LEU A 281 3.13 5.42 -4.04
CA LEU A 281 4.09 5.33 -2.93
C LEU A 281 5.54 5.44 -3.42
N VAL A 282 5.89 4.77 -4.52
CA VAL A 282 7.23 4.88 -5.12
C VAL A 282 7.50 6.31 -5.60
N PHE A 283 6.53 6.94 -6.27
CA PHE A 283 6.64 8.34 -6.68
C PHE A 283 6.88 9.27 -5.48
N LEU A 284 6.09 9.11 -4.41
CA LEU A 284 6.19 9.92 -3.20
C LEU A 284 7.49 9.70 -2.44
N CYS A 285 7.98 8.45 -2.33
CA CYS A 285 9.28 8.16 -1.72
C CYS A 285 10.39 8.94 -2.41
N LYS A 286 10.42 8.93 -3.76
CA LYS A 286 11.39 9.70 -4.54
C LYS A 286 11.23 11.19 -4.34
N ARG A 287 9.99 11.68 -4.31
CA ARG A 287 9.71 13.10 -4.11
C ARG A 287 10.16 13.60 -2.75
N PHE A 288 10.15 12.74 -1.73
CA PHE A 288 10.61 13.04 -0.38
C PHE A 288 12.04 12.61 -0.08
N ASN A 289 12.75 12.01 -1.04
CA ASN A 289 14.07 11.40 -0.84
C ASN A 289 14.08 10.36 0.29
N ILE A 290 13.01 9.57 0.42
CA ILE A 290 12.93 8.44 1.35
C ILE A 290 13.64 7.25 0.71
N PRO A 291 14.67 6.65 1.36
CA PRO A 291 15.31 5.43 0.90
C PRO A 291 14.30 4.30 0.67
N MET A 292 14.41 3.64 -0.48
CA MET A 292 13.59 2.51 -0.88
C MET A 292 14.45 1.27 -1.06
N LEU A 293 14.07 0.19 -0.38
CA LEU A 293 14.76 -1.11 -0.44
C LEU A 293 13.86 -2.12 -1.16
N GLU A 294 14.42 -2.91 -2.07
CA GLU A 294 13.70 -4.00 -2.73
C GLU A 294 14.23 -5.36 -2.22
N ILE A 295 13.39 -6.15 -1.55
CA ILE A 295 13.78 -7.39 -0.86
C ILE A 295 12.99 -8.58 -1.41
N SER A 296 13.68 -9.65 -1.78
CA SER A 296 13.03 -10.89 -2.24
C SER A 296 12.24 -11.59 -1.12
N VAL A 297 10.97 -11.89 -1.41
CA VAL A 297 10.06 -12.58 -0.48
C VAL A 297 9.50 -13.87 -1.06
N ASN A 298 9.26 -14.84 -0.19
CA ASN A 298 8.57 -16.08 -0.50
C ASN A 298 7.09 -15.78 -0.75
N TRP A 299 6.68 -16.03 -1.98
CA TRP A 299 5.32 -15.80 -2.44
C TRP A 299 4.79 -17.03 -3.15
N SER A 300 3.54 -17.38 -2.86
CA SER A 300 2.81 -18.47 -3.51
C SER A 300 1.52 -17.96 -4.12
N GLU A 301 1.12 -18.52 -5.25
CA GLU A 301 -0.14 -18.19 -5.89
C GLU A 301 -1.31 -18.78 -5.09
N ILE A 302 -2.19 -17.91 -4.60
CA ILE A 302 -3.41 -18.29 -3.89
C ILE A 302 -4.60 -18.12 -4.85
N PRO A 303 -5.43 -19.16 -5.07
CA PRO A 303 -6.63 -19.04 -5.89
C PRO A 303 -7.58 -17.93 -5.39
N GLY A 304 -8.34 -17.35 -6.31
CA GLY A 304 -9.34 -16.32 -5.98
C GLY A 304 -8.84 -14.87 -6.02
N SER A 305 -7.72 -14.60 -6.71
CA SER A 305 -7.20 -13.25 -6.92
C SER A 305 -8.27 -12.29 -7.46
N LYS A 306 -8.35 -11.10 -6.85
CA LYS A 306 -9.25 -10.01 -7.29
C LYS A 306 -8.65 -9.15 -8.41
N VAL A 307 -7.36 -9.34 -8.73
CA VAL A 307 -6.68 -8.66 -9.84
C VAL A 307 -6.81 -9.50 -11.09
N SER A 308 -7.41 -8.92 -12.14
CA SER A 308 -7.61 -9.60 -13.44
C SER A 308 -7.15 -8.72 -14.60
N LEU A 309 -7.14 -9.25 -15.83
CA LEU A 309 -6.82 -8.47 -17.02
C LEU A 309 -7.79 -7.29 -17.23
N LEU A 310 -9.03 -7.41 -16.72
CA LEU A 310 -10.02 -6.33 -16.75
C LEU A 310 -9.68 -5.18 -15.81
N SER A 311 -8.73 -5.36 -14.90
CA SER A 311 -8.23 -4.31 -14.01
C SER A 311 -7.27 -3.34 -14.71
N ILE A 312 -6.63 -3.75 -15.83
CA ILE A 312 -5.58 -2.98 -16.52
C ILE A 312 -6.07 -1.59 -16.97
N PRO A 313 -7.24 -1.41 -17.61
CA PRO A 313 -7.70 -0.09 -18.02
C PRO A 313 -7.87 0.87 -16.84
N ASN A 314 -8.40 0.38 -15.72
CA ASN A 314 -8.53 1.18 -14.49
C ASN A 314 -7.17 1.56 -13.91
N MET A 315 -6.18 0.67 -14.01
CA MET A 315 -4.81 0.96 -13.55
C MET A 315 -4.14 2.01 -14.42
N LEU A 316 -4.25 1.90 -15.75
CA LEU A 316 -3.74 2.93 -16.67
C LEU A 316 -4.43 4.28 -16.42
N TRP A 317 -5.73 4.27 -16.15
CA TRP A 317 -6.49 5.46 -15.74
C TRP A 317 -5.95 6.06 -14.43
N GLU A 318 -5.71 5.26 -13.39
CA GLU A 318 -5.11 5.72 -12.13
C GLU A 318 -3.72 6.34 -12.34
N LEU A 319 -2.88 5.75 -13.18
CA LEU A 319 -1.55 6.29 -13.50
C LEU A 319 -1.62 7.62 -14.27
N ALA A 320 -2.60 7.78 -15.17
CA ALA A 320 -2.86 9.04 -15.86
C ALA A 320 -3.34 10.12 -14.87
N LEU A 321 -4.26 9.78 -13.96
CA LEU A 321 -4.73 10.68 -12.90
C LEU A 321 -3.59 11.11 -11.99
N MET A 322 -2.75 10.17 -11.54
CA MET A 322 -1.58 10.46 -10.70
C MET A 322 -0.61 11.41 -11.40
N SER A 323 -0.29 11.11 -12.67
CA SER A 323 0.61 11.93 -13.46
C SER A 323 0.05 13.35 -13.63
N ALA A 324 -1.23 13.49 -13.96
CA ALA A 324 -1.87 14.80 -14.08
C ALA A 324 -1.94 15.52 -12.73
N GLY A 325 -2.38 14.85 -11.67
CA GLY A 325 -2.57 15.39 -10.33
C GLY A 325 -1.30 16.02 -9.75
N TYR A 326 -0.18 15.28 -9.78
CA TYR A 326 1.08 15.79 -9.25
C TYR A 326 1.81 16.76 -10.20
N ARG A 327 1.84 16.49 -11.52
CA ARG A 327 2.59 17.36 -12.47
C ARG A 327 1.97 18.74 -12.62
N THR A 328 0.65 18.85 -12.45
CA THR A 328 -0.06 20.14 -12.49
C THR A 328 -0.11 20.84 -11.13
N GLY A 329 0.33 20.18 -10.05
CA GLY A 329 0.22 20.69 -8.68
C GLY A 329 -1.19 20.67 -8.09
N MET A 330 -2.16 20.02 -8.75
CA MET A 330 -3.52 19.85 -8.21
C MET A 330 -3.53 19.01 -6.93
N TRP A 331 -2.70 17.97 -6.86
CA TRP A 331 -2.51 17.14 -5.67
C TRP A 331 -1.34 17.72 -4.87
N LYS A 332 -1.69 18.46 -3.82
CA LYS A 332 -0.70 19.13 -2.97
C LYS A 332 0.05 18.11 -2.14
N ILE A 333 1.36 18.34 -2.03
CA ILE A 333 2.25 17.53 -1.20
C ILE A 333 2.48 18.25 0.12
N HIS A 334 2.05 17.64 1.19
CA HIS A 334 2.23 18.08 2.57
C HIS A 334 3.54 17.51 3.13
N HIS A 335 4.38 18.38 3.69
CA HIS A 335 5.73 18.05 4.17
C HIS A 335 5.82 17.72 5.67
N ALA A 336 4.68 17.59 6.36
CA ALA A 336 4.58 17.37 7.80
C ALA A 336 5.38 16.15 8.33
#